data_AF-A0A2T0KJI4-F1
#
_entry.id   AF-A0A2T0KJI4-F1
#
_cell.length_a   1.000
_cell.length_b   1.000
_cell.length_c   1.000
_cell.angle_alpha   90.00
_cell.angle_beta   90.00
_cell.angle_gamma   90.00
#
_symmetry.space_group_name_H-M   'P 1'
#
loop_
_entity.id
_entity.type
_entity.pdbx_description
1 polymer ?
#
loop_
_entity_poly.entity_id
_entity_poly.type
_entity_poly.pdbx_seq_one_letter_code
_entity_poly.pdbx_strand_id
1 'polypeptide(L)'
;MSETNGGKPRSGFLGAEDGALQDNVAFLEWCERARFVLHAGALELGIFASEADARFRKVSRGLVIANMSSTYRARQVSKPIAQAAEALVVASRYVITASNRYQAVYLPELEAAGWKGHTSNSAHGFRAM
;
A
#
# COMPACT_ATOMS: atom_id res chain seq x y z
N MET A 1 -44.81 45.23 1.38
CA MET A 1 -45.14 43.87 0.91
C MET A 1 -43.97 43.35 0.10
N SER A 2 -43.50 42.16 0.49
CA SER A 2 -42.57 41.25 -0.19
C SER A 2 -41.09 41.62 -0.28
N GLU A 3 -40.39 41.18 0.77
CA GLU A 3 -39.04 40.62 0.69
C GLU A 3 -38.97 39.53 -0.39
N THR A 4 -37.96 39.59 -1.26
CA THR A 4 -37.48 38.41 -1.99
C THR A 4 -36.01 38.20 -1.65
N ASN A 5 -35.84 37.32 -0.68
CA ASN A 5 -34.60 36.80 -0.15
C ASN A 5 -33.90 35.98 -1.27
N GLY A 6 -33.09 36.65 -2.09
CA GLY A 6 -32.22 36.01 -3.07
C GLY A 6 -31.06 35.34 -2.36
N GLY A 7 -31.31 34.14 -1.82
CA GLY A 7 -30.30 33.33 -1.15
C GLY A 7 -29.07 33.14 -2.04
N LYS A 8 -27.95 33.73 -1.62
CA LYS A 8 -26.63 33.36 -2.13
C LYS A 8 -26.49 31.84 -1.99
N PRO A 9 -26.16 31.08 -3.04
CA PRO A 9 -25.77 29.70 -2.87
C PRO A 9 -24.60 29.70 -1.89
N ARG A 10 -24.78 28.97 -0.79
CA ARG A 10 -23.77 28.82 0.26
C ARG A 10 -22.51 28.28 -0.43
N SER A 11 -21.46 29.09 -0.37
CA SER A 11 -20.08 28.65 -0.49
C SER A 11 -19.91 27.41 0.39
N GLY A 12 -19.84 26.25 -0.27
CA GLY A 12 -19.86 24.95 0.35
C GLY A 12 -19.01 24.00 -0.48
N PHE A 13 -17.72 24.00 -0.17
CA PHE A 13 -16.82 22.86 -0.37
C PHE A 13 -16.21 22.57 -1.75
N LEU A 14 -16.43 23.35 -2.81
CA LEU A 14 -15.87 23.00 -4.12
C LEU A 14 -15.19 24.19 -4.80
N GLY A 15 -14.03 24.57 -4.28
CA GLY A 15 -12.94 25.05 -5.13
C GLY A 15 -12.37 23.86 -5.88
N ALA A 16 -13.14 23.33 -6.84
CA ALA A 16 -12.78 22.20 -7.70
C ALA A 16 -12.06 22.71 -8.96
N GLU A 17 -11.07 23.57 -8.78
CA GLU A 17 -10.25 24.07 -9.88
C GLU A 17 -8.86 23.44 -9.79
N ASP A 18 -8.57 22.60 -10.79
CA ASP A 18 -7.25 22.13 -11.24
C ASP A 18 -6.41 21.18 -10.36
N GLY A 19 -6.67 21.02 -9.07
CA GLY A 19 -5.86 20.16 -8.18
C GLY A 19 -6.28 18.68 -8.06
N ALA A 20 -7.59 18.43 -7.94
CA ALA A 20 -8.10 17.13 -7.47
C ALA A 20 -8.05 15.99 -8.51
N LEU A 21 -7.63 16.27 -9.75
CA LEU A 21 -7.44 15.25 -10.79
C LEU A 21 -5.99 14.80 -10.95
N GLN A 22 -5.02 15.64 -10.54
CA GLN A 22 -3.67 15.17 -10.26
C GLN A 22 -3.69 14.15 -9.11
N ASP A 23 -4.60 14.30 -8.14
CA ASP A 23 -4.71 13.42 -6.97
C ASP A 23 -5.09 11.98 -7.32
N ASN A 24 -5.93 11.74 -8.34
CA ASN A 24 -6.40 10.38 -8.66
C ASN A 24 -5.31 9.51 -9.32
N VAL A 25 -4.58 10.07 -10.29
CA VAL A 25 -3.43 9.40 -10.92
C VAL A 25 -2.29 9.27 -9.91
N ALA A 26 -2.03 10.33 -9.14
CA ALA A 26 -1.02 10.29 -8.07
C ALA A 26 -1.34 9.24 -7.00
N PHE A 27 -2.61 9.04 -6.65
CA PHE A 27 -3.03 7.99 -5.72
C PHE A 27 -2.74 6.60 -6.27
N LEU A 28 -3.08 6.34 -7.53
CA LEU A 28 -2.82 5.03 -8.16
C LEU A 28 -1.31 4.77 -8.32
N GLU A 29 -0.54 5.77 -8.72
CA GLU A 29 0.92 5.69 -8.75
C GLU A 29 1.51 5.47 -7.36
N TRP A 30 0.96 6.13 -6.34
CA TRP A 30 1.39 5.95 -4.96
C TRP A 30 1.11 4.54 -4.46
N CYS A 31 -0.07 3.98 -4.75
CA CYS A 31 -0.38 2.58 -4.46
C CYS A 31 0.64 1.63 -5.12
N GLU A 32 0.98 1.85 -6.39
CA GLU A 32 1.93 1.01 -7.10
C GLU A 32 3.36 1.11 -6.52
N ARG A 33 3.81 2.32 -6.20
CA ARG A 33 5.11 2.53 -5.52
C ARG A 33 5.14 1.90 -4.13
N ALA A 34 4.06 2.06 -3.36
CA ALA A 34 3.93 1.46 -2.03
C ALA A 34 4.00 -0.08 -2.12
N ARG A 35 3.32 -0.68 -3.11
CA ARG A 35 3.38 -2.11 -3.40
C ARG A 35 4.81 -2.59 -3.65
N PHE A 36 5.57 -1.88 -4.48
CA PHE A 36 6.97 -2.20 -4.75
C PHE A 36 7.83 -2.16 -3.49
N VAL A 37 7.72 -1.08 -2.70
CA VAL A 37 8.47 -0.92 -1.44
C VAL A 37 8.14 -2.03 -0.44
N LEU A 38 6.86 -2.37 -0.28
CA LEU A 38 6.42 -3.44 0.63
C LEU A 38 6.95 -4.81 0.19
N HIS A 39 6.94 -5.12 -1.12
CA HIS A 39 7.50 -6.36 -1.63
C HIS A 39 9.02 -6.44 -1.48
N ALA A 40 9.74 -5.35 -1.78
CA ALA A 40 11.18 -5.30 -1.57
C ALA A 40 11.52 -5.49 -0.09
N GLY A 41 10.83 -4.78 0.81
CA GLY A 41 11.00 -4.94 2.26
C GLY A 41 10.69 -6.37 2.74
N ALA A 42 9.63 -6.99 2.22
CA ALA A 42 9.31 -8.38 2.52
C ALA A 42 10.43 -9.35 2.10
N LEU A 43 11.00 -9.14 0.91
CA LEU A 43 12.09 -9.97 0.39
C LEU A 43 13.35 -9.84 1.24
N GLU A 44 13.76 -8.61 1.55
CA GLU A 44 14.94 -8.34 2.39
C GLU A 44 14.80 -8.94 3.79
N LEU A 45 13.63 -8.76 4.43
CA LEU A 45 13.37 -9.35 5.75
C LEU A 45 13.32 -10.88 5.69
N GLY A 46 12.78 -11.47 4.63
CA GLY A 46 12.75 -12.92 4.42
C GLY A 46 14.14 -13.54 4.25
N ILE A 47 15.02 -12.87 3.48
CA ILE A 47 16.42 -13.25 3.32
C ILE A 47 17.14 -13.14 4.67
N PHE A 48 17.00 -11.99 5.35
CA PHE A 48 17.62 -11.78 6.65
C PHE A 48 17.19 -12.82 7.68
N ALA A 49 15.89 -13.11 7.80
CA ALA A 49 15.38 -14.09 8.74
C ALA A 49 15.99 -15.48 8.49
N SER A 50 16.12 -15.86 7.21
CA SER A 50 16.70 -17.14 6.79
C SER A 50 18.21 -17.21 7.10
N GLU A 51 18.95 -16.14 6.82
CA GLU A 51 20.37 -16.06 7.16
C GLU A 51 20.61 -16.07 8.67
N ALA A 52 19.81 -15.30 9.42
CA ALA A 52 19.88 -15.25 10.88
C ALA A 52 19.65 -16.65 11.47
N ASP A 53 18.61 -17.36 11.03
CA ASP A 53 18.33 -18.73 11.46
C ASP A 53 19.52 -19.68 11.19
N ALA A 54 20.09 -19.62 9.99
CA ALA A 54 21.24 -20.42 9.61
C ALA A 54 22.49 -20.11 10.45
N ARG A 55 22.79 -18.82 10.67
CA ARG A 55 23.91 -18.36 11.50
C ARG A 55 23.74 -18.79 12.94
N PHE A 56 22.56 -18.61 13.54
CA PHE A 56 22.28 -19.02 14.92
C PHE A 56 22.39 -20.53 15.12
N ARG A 57 21.89 -21.32 14.17
CA ARG A 57 22.05 -22.79 14.18
C ARG A 57 23.53 -23.19 14.07
N LYS A 58 24.32 -22.50 13.25
CA LYS A 58 25.76 -22.77 13.07
C LYS A 58 26.57 -22.45 14.32
N VAL A 59 26.34 -21.29 14.94
CA VAL A 59 27.02 -20.86 16.17
C VAL A 59 26.70 -21.81 17.33
N SER A 60 25.47 -22.31 17.37
CA SER A 60 24.95 -23.09 18.50
C SER A 60 25.05 -24.61 18.30
N ARG A 61 25.82 -25.11 17.32
CA ARG A 61 25.84 -26.55 16.96
C ARG A 61 26.09 -27.43 18.21
N GLY A 62 25.08 -28.22 18.59
CA GLY A 62 25.12 -29.15 19.73
C GLY A 62 24.84 -28.53 21.11
N LEU A 63 24.71 -27.21 21.21
CA LEU A 63 24.59 -26.52 22.50
C LEU A 63 23.13 -26.49 23.00
N VAL A 64 22.81 -27.34 23.97
CA VAL A 64 21.55 -27.31 24.72
C VAL A 64 21.75 -26.40 25.94
N ILE A 65 20.96 -25.33 26.03
CA ILE A 65 20.95 -24.39 27.16
C ILE A 65 19.52 -24.35 27.66
N ALA A 66 19.32 -24.50 28.97
CA ALA A 66 18.00 -24.48 29.61
C ALA A 66 16.97 -25.40 28.94
N ASN A 67 17.37 -26.63 28.59
CA ASN A 67 16.56 -27.63 27.86
C ASN A 67 16.08 -27.23 26.46
N MET A 68 16.59 -26.13 25.89
CA MET A 68 16.24 -25.68 24.55
C MET A 68 17.34 -26.07 23.56
N SER A 69 16.94 -26.67 22.44
CA SER A 69 17.87 -26.94 21.35
C SER A 69 18.31 -25.65 20.65
N SER A 70 19.48 -25.68 20.04
CA SER A 70 20.00 -24.60 19.19
C SER A 70 19.03 -24.20 18.09
N THR A 71 18.38 -25.17 17.46
CA THR A 71 17.35 -24.97 16.45
C THR A 71 16.15 -24.21 16.99
N TYR A 72 15.68 -24.57 18.19
CA TYR A 72 14.55 -23.89 18.82
C TYR A 72 14.89 -22.43 19.13
N ARG A 73 16.07 -22.16 19.71
CA ARG A 73 16.51 -20.79 20.02
C ARG A 73 16.72 -19.94 18.76
N ALA A 74 17.34 -20.50 17.72
CA ALA A 74 17.49 -19.83 16.44
C ALA A 74 16.14 -19.40 15.87
N ARG A 75 15.16 -20.32 15.92
CA ARG A 75 13.80 -20.06 15.46
C ARG A 75 13.08 -18.98 16.25
N GLN A 76 13.32 -18.85 17.56
CA GLN A 76 12.73 -17.78 18.38
C GLN A 76 13.16 -16.39 17.92
N VAL A 77 14.37 -16.25 17.38
CA VAL A 77 14.89 -14.97 16.89
C VAL A 77 14.49 -14.72 15.43
N SER A 78 14.56 -15.74 14.57
CA SER A 78 14.27 -15.58 13.13
C SER A 78 12.76 -15.52 12.82
N LYS A 79 11.92 -16.21 13.61
CA LYS A 79 10.48 -16.32 13.33
C LYS A 79 9.73 -14.97 13.35
N PRO A 80 9.92 -14.06 14.33
CA PRO A 80 9.24 -12.76 14.30
C PRO A 80 9.59 -11.94 13.06
N ILE A 81 10.83 -12.05 12.56
CA ILE A 81 11.28 -11.34 11.36
C ILE A 81 10.63 -11.93 10.11
N ALA A 82 10.55 -13.26 10.02
CA ALA A 82 9.81 -13.92 8.95
C ALA A 82 8.32 -13.56 8.96
N GLN A 83 7.71 -13.44 10.15
CA GLN A 83 6.32 -12.99 10.29
C GLN A 83 6.13 -11.53 9.84
N ALA A 84 7.10 -10.65 10.12
CA ALA A 84 7.08 -9.29 9.60
C ALA A 84 7.16 -9.26 8.08
N ALA A 85 8.03 -10.08 7.46
CA ALA A 85 8.09 -10.23 6.01
C ALA A 85 6.75 -10.68 5.42
N GLU A 86 6.10 -11.68 6.00
CA GLU A 86 4.77 -12.14 5.59
C GLU A 86 3.72 -11.04 5.74
N ALA A 87 3.75 -10.28 6.84
CA ALA A 87 2.83 -9.17 7.08
C ALA A 87 2.98 -8.06 6.01
N LEU A 88 4.20 -7.77 5.54
CA LEU A 88 4.43 -6.84 4.44
C LEU A 88 3.83 -7.33 3.11
N VAL A 89 3.92 -8.65 2.83
CA VAL A 89 3.24 -9.25 1.66
C VAL A 89 1.73 -9.10 1.77
N VAL A 90 1.17 -9.34 2.95
CA VAL A 90 -0.27 -9.16 3.20
C VAL A 90 -0.68 -7.69 3.04
N ALA A 91 0.10 -6.76 3.59
CA ALA A 91 -0.14 -5.32 3.42
C ALA A 91 -0.16 -4.91 1.94
N SER A 92 0.79 -5.44 1.14
CA SER A 92 0.84 -5.22 -0.32
C SER A 92 -0.47 -5.65 -1.01
N ARG A 93 -1.05 -6.79 -0.62
CA ARG A 93 -2.35 -7.26 -1.16
C ARG A 93 -3.50 -6.33 -0.82
N TYR A 94 -3.50 -5.74 0.38
CA TYR A 94 -4.51 -4.75 0.76
C TYR A 94 -4.35 -3.45 -0.04
N VAL A 95 -3.13 -3.03 -0.37
CA VAL A 95 -2.89 -1.88 -1.26
C VAL A 95 -3.47 -2.12 -2.65
N ILE A 96 -3.26 -3.31 -3.24
CA ILE A 96 -3.88 -3.70 -4.52
C ILE A 96 -5.40 -3.68 -4.42
N THR A 97 -5.95 -4.19 -3.31
CA THR A 97 -7.40 -4.20 -3.10
C THR A 97 -7.95 -2.77 -3.02
N ALA A 98 -7.23 -1.86 -2.36
CA ALA A 98 -7.60 -0.45 -2.27
C ALA A 98 -7.54 0.22 -3.64
N SER A 99 -6.48 0.02 -4.43
CA SER A 99 -6.38 0.59 -5.79
C SER A 99 -7.49 0.08 -6.70
N ASN A 100 -7.80 -1.21 -6.64
CA ASN A 100 -8.86 -1.81 -7.45
C ASN A 100 -10.24 -1.27 -7.07
N ARG A 101 -10.53 -1.14 -5.76
CA ARG A 101 -11.80 -0.55 -5.29
C ARG A 101 -11.92 0.91 -5.67
N TYR A 102 -10.83 1.66 -5.58
CA TYR A 102 -10.79 3.05 -6.00
C TYR A 102 -11.13 3.18 -7.49
N GLN A 103 -10.54 2.35 -8.34
CA GLN A 103 -10.85 2.34 -9.77
C GLN A 103 -12.27 1.87 -10.09
N ALA A 104 -12.76 0.82 -9.42
CA ALA A 104 -14.02 0.19 -9.74
C ALA A 104 -15.25 0.90 -9.18
N VAL A 105 -15.10 1.62 -8.06
CA VAL A 105 -16.22 2.25 -7.33
C VAL A 105 -16.05 3.76 -7.30
N TYR A 106 -14.90 4.24 -6.83
CA TYR A 106 -14.74 5.65 -6.52
C TYR A 106 -14.59 6.52 -7.78
N LEU A 107 -13.82 6.08 -8.78
CA LEU A 107 -13.71 6.81 -10.05
C LEU A 107 -15.07 6.97 -10.77
N PRO A 108 -15.88 5.91 -10.95
CA PRO A 108 -17.22 6.05 -11.52
C PRO A 108 -18.16 6.97 -10.72
N GLU A 109 -18.12 6.92 -9.39
CA GLU A 109 -18.93 7.81 -8.54
C GLU A 109 -18.55 9.28 -8.73
N LEU A 110 -17.25 9.57 -8.83
CA LEU A 110 -16.74 10.91 -9.13
C LEU A 110 -17.20 11.38 -10.52
N GLU A 111 -17.05 10.54 -11.54
CA GLU A 111 -17.49 10.83 -12.91
C GLU A 111 -19.00 11.13 -12.97
N ALA A 112 -19.82 10.31 -12.29
CA ALA A 112 -21.27 10.49 -12.20
C ALA A 112 -21.65 11.78 -11.45
N ALA A 113 -20.85 12.21 -10.46
CA ALA A 113 -21.01 13.48 -9.76
C ALA A 113 -20.56 14.69 -10.60
N GLY A 114 -20.14 14.49 -11.84
CA GLY A 114 -19.75 15.55 -12.76
C GLY A 114 -18.26 15.92 -12.68
N TRP A 115 -17.44 15.17 -11.95
CA TRP A 115 -15.99 15.34 -11.98
C TRP A 115 -15.44 14.82 -13.31
N LYS A 116 -15.10 15.73 -14.22
CA LYS A 116 -14.50 15.40 -15.51
C LYS A 116 -12.99 15.52 -15.44
N GLY A 117 -12.32 14.38 -15.35
CA GLY A 117 -10.87 14.32 -15.48
C GLY A 117 -10.36 14.98 -16.74
N HIS A 118 -9.46 15.95 -16.61
CA HIS A 118 -8.55 16.26 -17.70
C HIS A 118 -7.59 15.08 -17.83
N THR A 119 -7.92 14.15 -18.73
CA THR A 119 -6.93 13.26 -19.33
C THR A 119 -6.02 14.12 -20.18
N SER A 120 -5.11 14.86 -19.53
CA SER A 120 -4.00 15.51 -20.21
C SER A 120 -3.10 14.40 -20.77
N ASN A 121 -3.45 13.95 -21.98
CA ASN A 121 -2.56 13.51 -23.03
C ASN A 121 -1.19 12.97 -22.55
N SER A 122 -1.18 11.90 -21.75
CA SER A 122 0.05 11.12 -21.60
C SER A 122 0.12 10.17 -22.78
N ALA A 123 0.88 10.60 -23.79
CA ALA A 123 1.22 9.84 -24.99
C ALA A 123 2.06 8.57 -24.70
N HIS A 124 1.92 7.96 -23.51
CA HIS A 124 2.57 6.71 -23.13
C HIS A 124 1.50 5.72 -22.70
N GLY A 125 0.92 5.09 -23.73
CA GLY A 125 -0.05 4.03 -23.59
C GLY A 125 0.43 2.95 -22.63
N PHE A 126 -0.38 2.68 -21.62
CA PHE A 126 -0.33 1.47 -20.85
C PHE A 126 -0.72 0.32 -21.78
N ARG A 127 0.27 -0.29 -22.42
CA ARG A 127 0.09 -1.51 -23.22
C ARG A 127 0.09 -2.69 -22.25
N ALA A 128 -1.09 -3.23 -21.98
CA ALA A 128 -1.22 -4.54 -21.35
C ALA A 128 -0.47 -5.59 -22.20
N MET A 129 0.40 -6.37 -21.57
CA MET A 129 0.80 -7.70 -22.06
C MET A 129 -0.12 -8.75 -21.44
#